data_AF-A0A434EY49-F1
#
_entry.id   AF-A0A434EY49-F1
#
_cell.length_a   1.000
_cell.length_b   1.000
_cell.length_c   1.000
_cell.angle_alpha   90.00
_cell.angle_beta   90.00
_cell.angle_gamma   90.00
#
_symmetry.space_group_name_H-M   'P 1'
#
loop_
_entity.id
_entity.type
_entity.pdbx_description
1 polymer ?
#
loop_
_entity_poly.entity_id
_entity_poly.type
_entity_poly.pdbx_seq_one_letter_code
_entity_poly.pdbx_strand_id
1 'polypeptide(L)' 'MNIIVTGSSGLLGRHVAVACLAAGHEVLGIDLAPPARGAWKHVSADLTDLGLALQLI' A
#
# COMPACT_ATOMS: atom_id res chain seq x y z
N MET A 1 -10.97 9.35 2.14
CA MET A 1 -10.98 8.78 0.76
C MET A 1 -10.31 7.41 0.80
N ASN A 2 -10.49 6.58 -0.22
CA ASN A 2 -9.76 5.32 -0.36
C ASN A 2 -8.46 5.61 -1.11
N ILE A 3 -7.32 5.33 -0.49
CA ILE A 3 -5.99 5.60 -1.03
C ILE A 3 -5.26 4.27 -1.21
N ILE A 4 -4.70 4.06 -2.41
CA ILE A 4 -3.77 2.97 -2.67
C ILE A 4 -2.34 3.53 -2.64
N VAL A 5 -1.46 2.90 -1.87
CA VAL A 5 -0.03 3.23 -1.82
C VAL A 5 0.77 2.04 -2.33
N THR A 6 1.42 2.21 -3.48
CA THR A 6 2.34 1.20 -4.03
C THR A 6 3.74 1.39 -3.42
N GLY A 7 4.50 0.30 -3.28
CA GLY A 7 5.78 0.35 -2.55
C GLY A 7 5.59 0.74 -1.08
N SER A 8 4.45 0.38 -0.47
CA SER A 8 4.04 0.85 0.86
C SER A 8 4.96 0.41 2.00
N SER A 9 5.78 -0.63 1.80
CA SER A 9 6.77 -1.10 2.78
C SER A 9 8.16 -0.51 2.52
N GLY A 10 8.35 0.14 1.37
CA GLY A 10 9.58 0.81 0.95
C GLY A 10 9.93 2.06 1.76
N LEU A 11 11.05 2.71 1.43
CA LEU A 11 11.60 3.85 2.18
C LEU A 11 10.58 4.98 2.35
N LEU A 12 10.03 5.50 1.25
CA LEU A 12 9.05 6.59 1.28
C LEU A 12 7.63 6.09 1.52
N GLY A 13 7.22 5.00 0.87
CA GLY A 13 5.83 4.52 0.87
C GLY A 13 5.27 4.30 2.27
N ARG A 14 6.08 3.81 3.21
CA ARG A 14 5.65 3.61 4.61
C ARG A 14 5.25 4.91 5.30
N HIS A 15 5.96 6.01 5.01
CA HIS A 15 5.67 7.32 5.60
C HIS A 15 4.43 7.94 4.95
N VAL A 16 4.26 7.74 3.63
CA VAL A 16 3.06 8.17 2.90
C VAL A 16 1.81 7.44 3.44
N ALA A 17 1.86 6.12 3.60
CA ALA A 17 0.76 5.33 4.15
C ALA A 17 0.36 5.80 5.55
N VAL A 18 1.34 6.04 6.44
CA VAL A 18 1.10 6.59 7.78
C VAL A 18 0.48 7.98 7.73
N ALA A 19 0.98 8.86 6.85
CA ALA A 19 0.43 10.21 6.70
C ALA A 19 -1.03 10.19 6.20
N CYS A 20 -1.35 9.32 5.23
CA CYS A 20 -2.72 9.16 4.73
C CYS A 20 -3.68 8.62 5.81
N LEU A 21 -3.24 7.64 6.61
CA LEU A 21 -4.01 7.15 7.75
C LEU A 21 -4.26 8.26 8.78
N ALA A 22 -3.22 9.01 9.13
CA ALA A 22 -3.31 10.12 10.09
C ALA A 22 -4.25 11.24 9.60
N ALA A 23 -4.39 11.40 8.29
CA ALA A 23 -5.35 12.30 7.66
C ALA A 23 -6.80 11.74 7.60
N GLY A 24 -7.06 10.55 8.17
CA GLY A 24 -8.39 9.93 8.20
C GLY A 24 -8.80 9.25 6.89
N HIS A 25 -7.84 8.77 6.10
CA HIS A 25 -8.12 8.01 4.89
C HIS A 25 -8.08 6.50 5.13
N GLU A 26 -8.86 5.75 4.36
CA GLU A 26 -8.73 4.30 4.28
C GLU A 26 -7.56 3.97 3.35
N VAL A 27 -6.54 3.27 3.87
CA VAL A 27 -5.31 2.98 3.13
C VAL A 27 -5.19 1.49 2.82
N LEU A 28 -4.99 1.19 1.54
CA LEU A 28 -4.52 -0.10 1.06
C LEU A 28 -3.08 0.03 0.58
N GLY A 29 -2.16 -0.67 1.22
CA GLY A 29 -0.78 -0.80 0.78
C GLY A 29 -0.61 -1.96 -0.19
N ILE A 30 0.13 -1.74 -1.26
CA ILE A 30 0.57 -2.77 -2.19
C ILE A 30 2.10 -2.76 -2.22
N ASP A 31 2.73 -3.88 -1.87
CA ASP A 31 4.18 -4.04 -1.88
C ASP A 31 4.54 -5.53 -1.92
N LEU A 32 5.71 -5.91 -2.42
CA LEU A 32 6.18 -7.30 -2.33
C LEU A 32 6.35 -7.74 -0.88
N ALA A 33 6.87 -6.85 -0.02
CA ALA A 33 7.11 -7.11 1.39
C ALA A 33 5.94 -6.64 2.26
N PRO A 34 5.55 -7.38 3.32
CA PRO A 34 4.58 -6.90 4.28
C PRO A 34 5.14 -5.69 5.08
N PRO A 35 4.27 -4.80 5.58
CA PRO A 35 4.72 -3.68 6.37
C PRO A 35 5.31 -4.15 7.71
N ALA A 36 6.42 -3.54 8.14
CA ALA A 36 7.10 -3.92 9.39
C ALA A 36 6.23 -3.74 10.65
N ARG A 37 5.21 -2.88 10.59
CA ARG A 37 4.17 -2.71 11.61
C ARG A 37 2.82 -2.63 10.90
N GLY A 38 1.85 -3.43 11.33
CA GLY A 38 0.54 -3.60 10.66
C GLY A 38 -0.42 -2.43 10.82
N ALA A 39 -0.05 -1.23 10.37
CA ALA A 39 -0.84 -0.02 10.52
C ALA A 39 -1.90 0.19 9.41
N TRP A 40 -1.77 -0.46 8.25
CA TRP A 40 -2.72 -0.39 7.12
C TRP A 40 -3.07 -1.79 6.60
N LYS A 41 -4.16 -1.89 5.81
CA LYS A 41 -4.48 -3.09 5.04
C LYS A 41 -3.41 -3.29 3.98
N HIS A 42 -2.92 -4.51 3.79
CA HIS A 42 -1.81 -4.81 2.89
C HIS A 42 -2.15 -5.94 1.92
N VAL A 43 -1.71 -5.81 0.66
CA VAL A 43 -1.69 -6.87 -0.34
C VAL A 43 -0.27 -7.05 -0.84
N SER A 44 0.22 -8.30 -0.78
CA SER A 44 1.50 -8.66 -1.40
C SER A 44 1.33 -8.93 -2.89
N ALA A 45 1.95 -8.12 -3.72
CA ALA A 45 1.79 -8.16 -5.17
C ALA A 45 3.00 -7.55 -5.91
N ASP A 46 3.33 -8.14 -7.07
CA ASP A 46 4.24 -7.57 -8.04
C ASP A 46 3.45 -6.80 -9.10
N LEU A 47 3.60 -5.48 -9.15
CA LEU A 47 2.88 -4.66 -10.12
C LEU A 47 3.49 -4.67 -11.53
N THR A 48 4.63 -5.36 -11.73
CA THR A 48 5.14 -5.64 -13.08
C THR A 48 4.30 -6.70 -13.80
N ASP A 49 3.50 -7.48 -13.06
CA ASP A 49 2.41 -8.29 -13.60
C ASP A 49 1.19 -7.39 -13.86
N LEU A 50 0.95 -7.09 -15.14
CA LEU A 50 -0.18 -6.26 -15.56
C LEU A 50 -1.54 -6.89 -15.22
N GLY A 51 -1.67 -8.21 -15.33
CA GLY A 51 -2.91 -8.91 -15.05
C GLY A 51 -3.29 -8.80 -13.58
N LEU A 52 -2.30 -9.00 -12.71
CA LEU A 52 -2.46 -8.83 -11.27
C LEU A 52 -2.73 -7.36 -10.91
N ALA A 53 -1.99 -6.41 -11.49
CA ALA A 53 -2.18 -4.98 -11.23
C ALA A 53 -3.61 -4.50 -11.54
N LEU A 54 -4.21 -5.00 -12.63
CA LEU A 54 -5.59 -4.67 -13.02
C LEU A 54 -6.66 -5.28 -12.10
N GLN A 55 -6.36 -6.37 -11.38
CA GLN A 55 -7.30 -7.00 -10.46
C GLN A 55 -7.37 -6.31 -9.09
N LEU A 56 -6.46 -5.39 -8.80
CA LEU A 56 -6.33 -4.71 -7.50
C LEU A 56 -7.11 -3.40 -7.40
N ILE A 57 -7.75 -2.95 -8.49
CA ILE A 57 -8.53 -1.70 -8.58
C ILE A 57 -9.97 -1.98 -9.01
#